data_AF-A0A259NG93-F1
#
_entry.id   AF-A0A259NG93-F1
#
_cell.length_a   1.000
_cell.length_b   1.000
_cell.length_c   1.000
_cell.angle_alpha   90.00
_cell.angle_beta   90.00
_cell.angle_gamma   90.00
#
_symmetry.space_group_name_H-M   'P 1'
#
loop_
_entity.id
_entity.type
_entity.pdbx_description
1 polymer ?
#
loop_
_entity_poly.entity_id
_entity_poly.type
_entity_poly.pdbx_seq_one_letter_code
_entity_poly.pdbx_strand_id
1 'polypeptide(L)'
;ETAEIGDDCTLYHGVTLGGTSWSPGKRHPTLGKGVVIGAGAKVLGPINVGENARIGSNAVVVKDVPAGCTVVGIPGRIVAKPDAETSAQRQQLAKKFGFDAYAVSADNPDPVANAIGSLLDHIHFLDNKVTELCQSVNQLGGNVCSELPQVKIDEAEFKLAEQRAAEQRRKEDETSGA
;
A
#
# COMPACT_ATOMS: atom_id res chain seq x y z
N GLU A 1 1.14 -27.31 -23.33
CA GLU A 1 0.94 -26.14 -22.46
C GLU A 1 0.97 -26.61 -21.01
N THR A 2 1.48 -25.81 -20.07
CA THR A 2 2.08 -26.34 -18.81
C THR A 2 1.79 -25.49 -17.58
N ALA A 3 0.71 -24.69 -17.59
CA ALA A 3 0.30 -23.93 -16.42
C ALA A 3 -0.36 -24.85 -15.39
N GLU A 4 -0.06 -24.64 -14.11
CA GLU A 4 -0.67 -25.38 -13.01
C GLU A 4 -1.33 -24.38 -12.06
N ILE A 5 -2.57 -24.66 -11.67
CA ILE A 5 -3.35 -23.82 -10.77
C ILE A 5 -3.77 -24.67 -9.59
N GLY A 6 -3.35 -24.30 -8.38
CA GLY A 6 -3.73 -24.96 -7.13
C GLY A 6 -5.17 -24.67 -6.72
N ASP A 7 -5.60 -25.29 -5.62
CA ASP A 7 -6.95 -25.16 -5.09
C ASP A 7 -7.26 -23.72 -4.63
N ASP A 8 -8.54 -23.35 -4.66
CA ASP A 8 -9.05 -22.06 -4.13
C ASP A 8 -8.38 -20.80 -4.72
N CYS A 9 -7.83 -20.88 -5.92
CA CYS A 9 -7.27 -19.72 -6.62
C CYS A 9 -8.36 -18.80 -7.16
N THR A 10 -8.15 -17.48 -7.06
CA THR A 10 -9.04 -16.46 -7.64
C THR A 10 -8.31 -15.68 -8.74
N LEU A 11 -8.78 -15.79 -9.98
CA LEU A 11 -8.23 -15.07 -11.13
C LEU A 11 -9.29 -14.09 -11.66
N TYR A 12 -8.97 -12.80 -11.67
CA TYR A 12 -9.83 -11.79 -12.27
C TYR A 12 -9.69 -11.73 -13.80
N HIS A 13 -10.52 -10.93 -14.47
CA HIS A 13 -10.51 -10.79 -15.91
C HIS A 13 -9.17 -10.27 -16.45
N GLY A 14 -8.80 -10.69 -17.66
CA GLY A 14 -7.59 -10.20 -18.35
C GLY A 14 -6.26 -10.71 -17.79
N VAL A 15 -6.29 -11.69 -16.87
CA VAL A 15 -5.10 -12.37 -16.37
C VAL A 15 -4.46 -13.21 -17.48
N THR A 16 -3.13 -13.24 -17.53
CA THR A 16 -2.37 -14.11 -18.44
C THR A 16 -1.36 -14.94 -17.66
N LEU A 17 -1.43 -16.26 -17.84
CA LEU A 17 -0.43 -17.22 -17.40
C LEU A 17 0.40 -17.62 -18.64
N GLY A 18 1.41 -16.82 -18.95
CA GLY A 18 2.12 -16.87 -20.22
C GLY A 18 3.43 -17.65 -20.16
N GLY A 19 3.81 -18.25 -21.29
CA GLY A 19 5.14 -18.84 -21.45
C GLY A 19 6.18 -17.83 -21.91
N THR A 20 7.45 -18.03 -21.52
CA THR A 20 8.58 -17.18 -21.96
C THR A 20 9.49 -17.84 -22.98
N SER A 21 9.28 -19.13 -23.29
CA SER A 21 10.09 -19.90 -24.24
C SER A 21 9.24 -20.71 -25.21
N TRP A 22 9.83 -21.04 -26.37
CA TRP A 22 9.26 -21.94 -27.37
C TRP A 22 9.67 -23.40 -27.16
N SER A 23 10.63 -23.64 -26.25
CA SER A 23 11.13 -24.98 -25.94
C SER A 23 10.02 -25.87 -25.36
N PRO A 24 10.02 -27.18 -25.69
CA PRO A 24 9.15 -28.14 -25.05
C PRO A 24 9.55 -28.31 -23.57
N GLY A 25 8.57 -28.35 -22.66
CA GLY A 25 8.78 -28.48 -21.22
C GLY A 25 7.94 -27.52 -20.38
N LYS A 26 8.24 -27.45 -19.08
CA LYS A 26 7.64 -26.49 -18.15
C LYS A 26 8.03 -25.08 -18.59
N ARG A 27 7.03 -24.27 -18.92
CA ARG A 27 7.23 -22.92 -19.47
C ARG A 27 6.20 -21.90 -19.02
N HIS A 28 5.11 -22.33 -18.39
CA HIS A 28 4.08 -21.46 -17.82
C HIS A 28 4.12 -21.55 -16.28
N PRO A 29 3.46 -20.62 -15.57
CA PRO A 29 3.51 -20.55 -14.12
C PRO A 29 2.86 -21.74 -13.41
N THR A 30 3.26 -21.95 -12.15
CA THR A 30 2.58 -22.81 -11.18
C THR A 30 2.04 -21.94 -10.05
N LEU A 31 0.74 -21.98 -9.79
CA LEU A 31 0.10 -21.29 -8.67
C LEU A 31 -0.15 -22.27 -7.53
N GLY A 32 0.24 -21.90 -6.31
CA GLY A 32 -0.11 -22.61 -5.09
C GLY A 32 -1.57 -22.38 -4.68
N LYS A 33 -1.99 -23.02 -3.59
CA LYS A 33 -3.35 -22.89 -3.05
C LYS A 33 -3.67 -21.45 -2.64
N GLY A 34 -4.92 -21.01 -2.82
CA GLY A 34 -5.40 -19.72 -2.32
C GLY A 34 -4.77 -18.48 -2.98
N VAL A 35 -4.10 -18.64 -4.12
CA VAL A 35 -3.48 -17.51 -4.83
C VAL A 35 -4.55 -16.61 -5.42
N VAL A 36 -4.38 -15.29 -5.26
CA VAL A 36 -5.26 -14.27 -5.85
C VAL A 36 -4.50 -13.48 -6.90
N ILE A 37 -5.03 -13.42 -8.12
CA ILE A 37 -4.45 -12.68 -9.23
C ILE A 37 -5.41 -11.59 -9.69
N GLY A 38 -5.03 -10.33 -9.46
CA GLY A 38 -5.75 -9.13 -9.84
C GLY A 38 -5.97 -8.98 -11.34
N ALA A 39 -6.94 -8.14 -11.71
CA ALA A 39 -7.36 -7.97 -13.08
C ALA A 39 -6.19 -7.50 -13.97
N GLY A 40 -6.11 -8.04 -15.18
CA GLY A 40 -5.10 -7.64 -16.17
C GLY A 40 -3.66 -8.08 -15.88
N ALA A 41 -3.38 -8.77 -14.77
CA ALA A 41 -2.01 -9.18 -14.41
C ALA A 41 -1.42 -10.18 -15.42
N LYS A 42 -0.10 -10.14 -15.58
CA LYS A 42 0.67 -11.01 -16.49
C LYS A 42 1.71 -11.77 -15.66
N VAL A 43 1.55 -13.08 -15.54
CA VAL A 43 2.48 -13.97 -14.84
C VAL A 43 3.18 -14.81 -15.90
N LEU A 44 4.48 -14.61 -16.07
CA LEU A 44 5.21 -15.08 -17.26
C LEU A 44 6.37 -15.99 -16.88
N GLY A 45 6.42 -17.15 -17.53
CA GLY A 45 7.50 -18.12 -17.43
C GLY A 45 7.23 -19.26 -16.47
N PRO A 46 8.16 -20.22 -16.35
CA PRO A 46 8.06 -21.36 -15.45
C PRO A 46 8.36 -20.96 -13.99
N ILE A 47 7.58 -20.02 -13.47
CA ILE A 47 7.73 -19.47 -12.11
C ILE A 47 6.69 -20.03 -11.15
N ASN A 48 7.04 -20.08 -9.87
CA ASN A 48 6.16 -20.51 -8.79
C ASN A 48 5.55 -19.32 -8.07
N VAL A 49 4.23 -19.33 -7.89
CA VAL A 49 3.50 -18.39 -7.05
C VAL A 49 3.06 -19.13 -5.80
N GLY A 50 3.68 -18.84 -4.66
CA GLY A 50 3.47 -19.55 -3.41
C GLY A 50 2.05 -19.44 -2.87
N GLU A 51 1.71 -20.34 -1.94
CA GLU A 51 0.39 -20.41 -1.32
C GLU A 51 -0.03 -19.07 -0.70
N ASN A 52 -1.31 -18.69 -0.87
CA ASN A 52 -1.90 -17.45 -0.38
C ASN A 52 -1.20 -16.16 -0.86
N ALA A 53 -0.36 -16.24 -1.90
CA ALA A 53 0.25 -15.06 -2.50
C ALA A 53 -0.78 -14.25 -3.29
N ARG A 54 -0.55 -12.94 -3.40
CA ARG A 54 -1.43 -11.99 -4.09
C ARG A 54 -0.66 -11.27 -5.19
N ILE A 55 -1.21 -11.27 -6.40
CA ILE A 55 -0.67 -10.50 -7.53
C ILE A 55 -1.60 -9.31 -7.76
N GLY A 56 -1.04 -8.10 -7.71
CA GLY A 56 -1.79 -6.87 -7.95
C GLY A 56 -2.29 -6.76 -9.39
N SER A 57 -3.34 -5.98 -9.57
CA SER A 57 -3.89 -5.70 -10.91
C SER A 57 -2.83 -5.09 -11.82
N ASN A 58 -2.84 -5.50 -13.09
CA ASN A 58 -1.88 -5.09 -14.13
C ASN A 58 -0.39 -5.34 -13.80
N ALA A 59 -0.06 -6.09 -12.74
CA ALA A 59 1.33 -6.41 -12.43
C ALA A 59 1.94 -7.36 -13.48
N VAL A 60 3.25 -7.23 -13.73
CA VAL A 60 4.00 -8.13 -14.63
C VAL A 60 5.02 -8.93 -13.82
N VAL A 61 4.73 -10.20 -13.56
CA VAL A 61 5.51 -11.08 -12.69
C VAL A 61 6.37 -12.00 -13.52
N VAL A 62 7.69 -11.92 -13.31
CA VAL A 62 8.71 -12.68 -14.06
C VAL A 62 9.68 -13.42 -13.14
N LYS A 63 9.38 -13.49 -11.84
CA LYS A 63 10.17 -14.16 -10.80
C LYS A 63 9.24 -14.88 -9.84
N ASP A 64 9.78 -15.89 -9.16
CA ASP A 64 9.04 -16.64 -8.13
C ASP A 64 8.53 -15.70 -7.03
N VAL A 65 7.33 -16.01 -6.54
CA VAL A 65 6.63 -15.27 -5.49
C VAL A 65 6.55 -16.16 -4.24
N PRO A 66 7.14 -15.76 -3.11
CA PRO A 66 7.03 -16.52 -1.88
C PRO A 66 5.59 -16.61 -1.37
N ALA A 67 5.30 -17.63 -0.55
CA ALA A 67 3.99 -17.81 0.05
C ALA A 67 3.56 -16.60 0.90
N GLY A 68 2.30 -16.20 0.77
CA GLY A 68 1.70 -15.11 1.53
C GLY A 68 2.23 -13.71 1.20
N CYS A 69 3.07 -13.55 0.18
CA CYS A 69 3.56 -12.24 -0.27
C CYS A 69 2.60 -11.59 -1.28
N THR A 70 2.65 -10.26 -1.36
CA THR A 70 1.96 -9.48 -2.39
C THR A 70 2.96 -8.93 -3.39
N VAL A 71 2.67 -9.02 -4.69
CA VAL A 71 3.50 -8.49 -5.78
C VAL A 71 2.73 -7.47 -6.58
N VAL A 72 3.31 -6.29 -6.81
CA VAL A 72 2.68 -5.20 -7.57
C VAL A 72 3.67 -4.56 -8.54
N GLY A 73 3.14 -3.87 -9.55
CA GLY A 73 3.92 -3.05 -10.48
C GLY A 73 4.48 -3.78 -11.71
N ILE A 74 5.19 -3.01 -12.54
CA ILE A 74 5.82 -3.45 -13.79
C ILE A 74 7.28 -2.94 -13.82
N PRO A 75 8.30 -3.80 -13.72
CA PRO A 75 8.21 -5.23 -13.36
C PRO A 75 7.72 -5.42 -11.92
N GLY A 76 7.07 -6.55 -11.66
CA GLY A 76 6.49 -6.90 -10.37
C GLY A 76 7.55 -6.96 -9.27
N ARG A 77 7.28 -6.28 -8.16
CA ARG A 77 8.11 -6.30 -6.95
C ARG A 77 7.29 -6.79 -5.77
N ILE A 78 7.92 -7.60 -4.92
CA ILE A 78 7.32 -8.04 -3.66
C ILE A 78 7.21 -6.80 -2.77
N VAL A 79 5.99 -6.44 -2.39
CA VAL A 79 5.75 -5.50 -1.30
C VAL A 79 5.69 -6.31 -0.02
N ALA A 80 6.59 -5.98 0.92
CA ALA A 80 6.61 -6.65 2.20
C ALA A 80 5.26 -6.47 2.90
N LYS A 81 4.77 -7.54 3.53
CA LYS A 81 3.71 -7.38 4.54
C LYS A 81 4.25 -6.40 5.58
N PRO A 82 3.50 -5.35 5.97
CA PRO A 82 3.82 -4.68 7.22
C PRO A 82 3.76 -5.75 8.31
N ASP A 83 4.81 -5.85 9.12
CA ASP A 83 4.82 -6.75 10.27
C ASP A 83 3.53 -6.55 11.07
N ALA A 84 2.99 -7.62 11.65
CA ALA A 84 1.74 -7.56 12.40
C ALA A 84 1.79 -6.47 13.49
N GLU A 85 2.94 -6.27 14.11
CA GLU A 85 3.18 -5.18 15.07
C GLU A 85 3.14 -3.78 14.44
N THR A 86 3.80 -3.59 13.28
CA THR A 86 3.78 -2.33 12.54
C THR A 86 2.37 -1.98 12.03
N SER A 87 1.57 -2.99 11.67
CA SER A 87 0.18 -2.81 11.25
C SER A 87 -0.73 -2.38 12.41
N ALA A 88 -0.53 -2.93 13.62
CA ALA A 88 -1.29 -2.55 14.81
C ALA A 88 -0.91 -1.13 15.29
N GLN A 89 0.38 -0.79 15.30
CA GLN A 89 0.85 0.56 15.64
C GLN A 89 0.35 1.60 14.64
N ARG A 90 0.42 1.33 13.32
CA ARG A 90 -0.14 2.25 12.30
C ARG A 90 -1.65 2.40 12.39
N GLN A 91 -2.39 1.34 12.70
CA GLN A 91 -3.84 1.43 12.90
C GLN A 91 -4.20 2.27 14.14
N GLN A 92 -3.43 2.16 15.22
CA GLN A 92 -3.62 3.02 16.40
C GLN A 92 -3.26 4.47 16.11
N LEU A 93 -2.21 4.72 15.33
CA LEU A 93 -1.83 6.05 14.86
C LEU A 93 -2.92 6.67 13.97
N ALA A 94 -3.42 5.94 12.96
CA ALA A 94 -4.50 6.40 12.10
C ALA A 94 -5.78 6.80 12.88
N LYS A 95 -6.15 5.99 13.88
CA LYS A 95 -7.28 6.31 14.79
C LYS A 95 -7.02 7.55 15.65
N LYS A 96 -5.79 7.73 16.14
CA LYS A 96 -5.42 8.86 17.00
C LYS A 96 -5.41 10.20 16.24
N PHE A 97 -5.08 10.18 14.95
CA PHE A 97 -5.06 11.38 14.10
C PHE A 97 -6.35 11.61 13.31
N GLY A 98 -7.40 10.79 13.52
CA GLY A 98 -8.70 10.97 12.87
C GLY A 98 -8.66 10.85 11.34
N PHE A 99 -7.61 10.26 10.79
CA PHE A 99 -7.37 10.17 9.35
C PHE A 99 -7.77 8.78 8.84
N ASP A 100 -9.07 8.51 8.83
CA ASP A 100 -9.64 7.25 8.33
C ASP A 100 -10.43 7.50 7.05
N ALA A 101 -9.71 7.84 5.97
CA ALA A 101 -10.25 7.91 4.62
C ALA A 101 -9.13 7.64 3.60
N TYR A 102 -9.05 6.38 3.15
CA TYR A 102 -8.51 5.94 1.85
C TYR A 102 -7.05 6.26 1.44
N ALA A 103 -6.29 7.10 2.15
CA ALA A 103 -4.98 7.56 1.65
C ALA A 103 -3.77 6.76 2.15
N VAL A 104 -3.84 6.09 3.31
CA VAL A 104 -2.65 5.49 3.97
C VAL A 104 -2.88 4.02 4.32
N SER A 105 -3.49 3.25 3.42
CA SER A 105 -3.36 1.79 3.46
C SER A 105 -2.12 1.38 2.68
N ALA A 106 -1.34 0.43 3.19
CA ALA A 106 -0.16 -0.12 2.50
C ALA A 106 -0.49 -0.74 1.12
N ASP A 107 -1.78 -0.97 0.84
CA ASP A 107 -2.32 -1.42 -0.43
C ASP A 107 -2.71 -0.26 -1.39
N ASN A 108 -2.43 1.00 -1.06
CA ASN A 108 -2.64 2.14 -1.97
C ASN A 108 -1.37 2.39 -2.82
N PRO A 109 -1.35 2.06 -4.13
CA PRO A 109 -0.15 2.14 -4.96
C PRO A 109 0.19 3.58 -5.42
N ASP A 110 -0.28 4.60 -4.71
CA ASP A 110 0.02 6.00 -5.03
C ASP A 110 1.42 6.39 -4.49
N PRO A 111 2.38 6.80 -5.35
CA PRO A 111 3.71 7.22 -4.92
C PRO A 111 3.69 8.46 -4.00
N VAL A 112 2.71 9.35 -4.13
CA VAL A 112 2.56 10.53 -3.27
C VAL A 112 2.07 10.11 -1.88
N ALA A 113 1.10 9.21 -1.80
CA ALA A 113 0.63 8.65 -0.54
C ALA A 113 1.76 7.95 0.24
N ASN A 114 2.62 7.21 -0.46
CA ASN A 114 3.80 6.56 0.13
C ASN A 114 4.83 7.57 0.65
N ALA A 115 5.02 8.69 -0.05
CA ALA A 115 5.90 9.76 0.41
C ALA A 115 5.35 10.45 1.66
N ILE A 116 4.04 10.73 1.71
CA ILE A 116 3.38 11.28 2.89
C ILE A 116 3.47 10.30 4.07
N GLY A 117 3.23 9.02 3.85
CA GLY A 117 3.40 7.98 4.87
C GLY A 117 4.83 7.93 5.43
N SER A 118 5.83 8.03 4.55
CA SER A 118 7.24 8.05 4.95
C SER A 118 7.61 9.30 5.76
N LEU A 119 7.03 10.46 5.42
CA LEU A 119 7.20 11.70 6.20
C LEU A 119 6.56 11.59 7.58
N LEU A 120 5.35 11.02 7.67
CA LEU A 120 4.66 10.80 8.95
C LEU A 120 5.45 9.85 9.86
N ASP A 121 5.96 8.74 9.31
CA ASP A 121 6.82 7.82 10.06
C ASP A 121 8.07 8.55 10.58
N HIS A 122 8.71 9.38 9.75
CA HIS A 122 9.87 10.15 10.17
C HIS A 122 9.55 11.15 11.29
N ILE A 123 8.41 11.84 11.22
CA ILE A 123 7.94 12.74 12.29
C ILE A 123 7.77 11.97 13.59
N HIS A 124 7.18 10.76 13.56
CA HIS A 124 7.05 9.93 14.76
C HIS A 124 8.40 9.52 15.36
N PHE A 125 9.38 9.16 14.53
CA PHE A 125 10.73 8.87 15.02
C PHE A 125 11.39 10.09 15.65
N LEU A 126 11.20 11.27 15.05
CA LEU A 126 11.70 12.53 15.60
C LEU A 126 11.01 12.87 16.92
N ASP A 127 9.69 12.73 17.05
CA ASP A 127 8.96 12.99 18.29
C ASP A 127 9.45 12.10 19.44
N ASN A 128 9.69 10.81 19.15
CA ASN A 128 10.24 9.88 20.15
C ASN A 128 11.66 10.28 20.57
N LYS A 129 12.50 10.65 19.61
CA LYS A 129 13.88 11.10 19.88
C LYS A 129 13.92 12.41 20.65
N VAL A 130 13.04 13.35 20.32
CA VAL A 130 12.88 14.61 21.04
C VAL A 130 12.42 14.31 22.47
N THR A 131 11.45 13.42 22.66
CA THR A 131 10.99 13.03 24.00
C THR A 131 12.12 12.43 24.85
N GLU A 132 12.92 11.53 24.28
CA GLU A 132 14.10 10.93 24.93
C GLU A 132 15.15 11.99 25.30
N LEU A 133 15.39 12.96 24.42
CA LEU A 133 16.28 14.08 24.66
C LEU A 133 15.76 14.99 25.79
N CYS A 134 14.47 15.34 25.76
CA CYS A 134 13.85 16.18 26.79
C CYS A 134 13.93 15.50 28.17
N GLN A 135 13.67 14.19 28.25
CA GLN A 135 13.82 13.42 29.50
C GLN A 135 15.26 13.47 30.03
N SER A 136 16.25 13.28 29.15
CA SER A 136 17.67 13.33 29.53
C SER A 136 18.08 14.72 30.02
N VAL A 137 17.63 15.78 29.35
CA VAL A 137 17.91 17.18 29.75
C VAL A 137 17.23 17.52 31.08
N ASN A 138 16.00 17.07 31.30
CA ASN A 138 15.28 17.30 32.55
C ASN A 138 15.91 16.53 33.72
N GLN A 139 16.45 15.32 33.49
CA GLN A 139 17.24 14.59 34.51
C GLN A 139 18.53 15.31 34.91
N LEU A 140 19.13 16.08 33.99
CA LEU A 140 20.33 16.90 34.25
C LEU A 140 20.01 18.25 34.90
N GLY A 141 18.75 18.52 35.26
CA GLY A 141 18.31 19.76 35.91
C GLY A 141 17.79 20.85 34.96
N GLY A 142 17.55 20.51 33.69
CA GLY A 142 16.83 21.37 32.76
C GLY A 142 15.31 21.35 32.96
N ASN A 143 14.60 22.26 32.30
CA ASN A 143 13.14 22.26 32.20
C ASN A 143 12.73 22.60 30.76
N VAL A 144 12.68 21.60 29.90
CA VAL A 144 12.38 21.73 28.47
C VAL A 144 11.20 20.82 28.10
N CYS A 145 10.43 21.21 27.08
CA CYS A 145 9.34 20.43 26.48
C CYS A 145 8.10 20.26 27.39
N SER A 146 7.71 21.30 28.13
CA SER A 146 6.55 21.28 29.05
C SER A 146 5.20 21.20 28.33
N GLU A 147 5.07 21.77 27.12
CA GLU A 147 3.85 21.69 26.29
C GLU A 147 4.22 21.52 24.81
N LEU A 148 3.84 20.39 24.21
CA LEU A 148 3.92 20.21 22.76
C LEU A 148 2.78 21.00 22.10
N PRO A 149 3.06 21.83 21.08
CA PRO A 149 2.00 22.53 20.34
C PRO A 149 1.11 21.49 19.64
N GLN A 150 -0.18 21.50 19.99
CA GLN A 150 -1.17 20.69 19.30
C GLN A 150 -1.47 21.34 17.95
N VAL A 151 -1.26 20.59 16.85
CA VAL A 151 -1.72 21.00 15.53
C VAL A 151 -3.24 20.90 15.54
N LYS A 152 -3.91 22.05 15.64
CA LYS A 152 -5.37 22.13 15.53
C LYS A 152 -5.73 22.04 14.05
N ILE A 153 -6.29 20.91 13.66
CA ILE A 153 -6.91 20.74 12.35
C ILE A 153 -8.37 21.15 12.53
N ASP A 154 -8.79 22.24 11.86
CA ASP A 154 -10.20 22.61 11.83
C ASP A 154 -10.92 21.71 10.80
N GLU A 155 -11.53 20.64 11.29
CA GLU A 155 -12.30 19.70 10.46
C GLU A 155 -13.42 20.39 9.66
N ALA A 156 -13.96 21.51 10.14
CA ALA A 156 -15.02 22.23 9.46
C ALA A 156 -14.48 22.98 8.23
N GLU A 157 -13.27 23.54 8.34
CA GLU A 157 -12.60 24.21 7.23
C GLU A 157 -12.28 23.23 6.09
N PHE A 158 -11.80 22.03 6.42
CA PHE A 158 -11.53 20.97 5.44
C PHE A 158 -12.80 20.50 4.73
N LYS A 159 -13.89 20.24 5.46
CA LYS A 159 -15.17 19.84 4.87
C LYS A 159 -15.76 20.92 3.96
N LEU A 160 -15.64 22.18 4.34
CA LEU A 160 -16.12 23.30 3.53
C LEU A 160 -15.30 23.45 2.24
N ALA A 161 -13.98 23.28 2.32
CA ALA A 161 -13.09 23.31 1.15
C ALA A 161 -13.42 22.16 0.17
N GLU A 162 -13.67 20.96 0.68
CA GLU A 162 -14.07 19.80 -0.14
C GLU A 162 -15.41 20.04 -0.84
N GLN A 163 -16.40 20.57 -0.12
CA GLN A 163 -17.72 20.92 -0.68
C GLN A 163 -17.60 21.98 -1.80
N ARG A 164 -16.82 23.05 -1.57
CA ARG A 164 -16.56 24.07 -2.60
C ARG A 164 -15.89 23.48 -3.84
N ALA A 165 -14.90 22.61 -3.66
CA ALA A 165 -14.24 21.94 -4.79
C ALA A 165 -15.18 20.97 -5.53
N ALA A 166 -16.13 20.33 -4.84
CA ALA A 166 -17.16 19.49 -5.46
C ALA A 166 -18.17 20.32 -6.27
N GLU A 167 -18.61 21.47 -5.74
CA GLU A 167 -19.49 22.40 -6.45
C GLU A 167 -18.82 22.98 -7.70
N GLN A 168 -17.54 23.32 -7.62
CA GLN A 168 -16.79 23.87 -8.74
C GLN A 168 -16.66 22.86 -9.89
N ARG A 169 -16.36 21.59 -9.58
CA ARG A 169 -16.33 20.50 -10.57
C ARG A 169 -17.68 20.29 -11.26
N ARG A 170 -18.79 20.33 -10.51
CA ARG A 170 -20.14 20.22 -11.09
C ARG A 170 -20.46 21.38 -12.04
N LYS A 171 -20.06 22.60 -11.70
CA LYS A 171 -20.26 23.76 -12.58
C LYS A 171 -19.42 23.66 -13.86
N GLU A 172 -18.18 23.18 -13.76
CA GLU A 172 -17.31 22.96 -14.92
C GLU A 172 -17.88 21.89 -15.88
N ASP A 173 -18.43 20.79 -15.34
CA ASP A 173 -19.13 19.76 -16.12
C ASP A 173 -20.42 20.30 -16.78
N GLU A 174 -21.18 21.15 -16.10
CA GLU A 174 -22.39 21.80 -16.66
C GLU A 174 -22.07 22.79 -17.78
N THR A 175 -20.93 23.49 -17.70
CA THR A 175 -20.49 24.44 -18.74
C THR A 175 -19.78 23.81 -19.94
N SER A 176 -19.27 22.58 -19.81
CA SER A 176 -18.56 21.87 -20.89
C SER A 176 -19.47 20.98 -21.74
N GLY A 177 -20.71 20.76 -21.31
CA GLY A 177 -21.74 20.01 -22.03
C GLY A 177 -22.74 20.86 -22.85
N ALA A 178 -22.56 22.18 -22.92
CA ALA A 178 -23.39 23.12 -23.68
C ALA A 178 -22.73 23.57 -24.99
#